data_AF-A0A820J045-F1
#
_entry.id   AF-A0A820J045-F1
#
_cell.length_a   1.000
_cell.length_b   1.000
_cell.length_c   1.000
_cell.angle_alpha   90.00
_cell.angle_beta   90.00
_cell.angle_gamma   90.00
#
_symmetry.space_group_name_H-M   'P 1'
#
loop_
_entity.id
_entity.type
_entity.pdbx_description
1 polymer ?
#
loop_
_entity_poly.entity_id
_entity_poly.type
_entity_poly.pdbx_seq_one_letter_code
_entity_poly.pdbx_strand_id
1 'polypeptide(L)'
;MSHQPPIKAKYITKFLHQSENPPCYTTRRALWLKVWRILKRNQVNDLPRSGAPRTTATTEYLQAVKKTVELKTNASIRNVNAKLRKLGYKTSNTSVCRAKTELKLKWWKRQTVQKLTNQQKIQRIFIAKQLRKKYGTKKGGKIFKWNCVLNTDFSGAFKLSPQNNRHNEGVYAESSLDIPYELRTISKQKFQKSIMLWGGISYKGLFPEQSPIFVDEWLELTRPKDTDRRKKVYYTGDRYAKFIQTIVADKAAKELGDLRNLVFQDDQDRKQRMHVALNAVKRVFINRIESKDCNAKLADVWPIENVWGALKENLRGREYDNIEQLKDDIKKEWIKFSVSLCQQMMDKIPARLKLVIDQGGNQIREH
;
A
#
# COMPACT_ATOMS: atom_id res chain seq x y z
N MET A 1 53.80 -27.93 -22.38
CA MET A 1 54.42 -26.83 -23.16
C MET A 1 55.22 -25.92 -22.25
N SER A 2 56.55 -25.96 -22.37
CA SER A 2 57.52 -25.19 -21.58
C SER A 2 57.21 -23.69 -21.62
N HIS A 3 56.84 -23.11 -20.49
CA HIS A 3 56.61 -21.68 -20.37
C HIS A 3 57.93 -20.95 -20.05
N GLN A 4 58.82 -20.82 -21.04
CA GLN A 4 59.90 -19.84 -20.94
C GLN A 4 59.31 -18.43 -21.16
N PRO A 5 59.52 -17.47 -20.23
CA PRO A 5 58.93 -16.15 -20.38
C PRO A 5 59.54 -15.35 -21.55
N PRO A 6 58.78 -14.46 -22.22
CA PRO A 6 59.21 -13.69 -23.37
C PRO A 6 60.44 -12.84 -23.02
N ILE A 7 61.41 -12.85 -23.93
CA ILE A 7 62.61 -12.01 -23.90
C ILE A 7 62.26 -10.54 -23.61
N LYS A 8 61.15 -10.05 -24.18
CA LYS A 8 60.61 -8.70 -23.97
C LYS A 8 60.34 -8.35 -22.50
N ALA A 9 59.87 -9.30 -21.69
CA ALA A 9 59.65 -9.08 -20.26
C ALA A 9 60.98 -8.81 -19.52
N LYS A 10 62.03 -9.56 -19.88
CA LYS A 10 63.37 -9.42 -19.28
C LYS A 10 63.99 -8.06 -19.58
N TYR A 11 63.83 -7.54 -20.81
CA TYR A 11 64.30 -6.21 -21.20
C TYR A 11 63.57 -5.11 -20.44
N ILE A 12 62.23 -5.16 -20.39
CA ILE A 12 61.43 -4.16 -19.68
C ILE A 12 61.76 -4.15 -18.19
N THR A 13 61.92 -5.32 -17.55
CA THR A 13 62.36 -5.39 -16.14
C THR A 13 63.75 -4.78 -15.92
N LYS A 14 64.71 -5.02 -16.83
CA LYS A 14 66.05 -4.44 -16.73
C LYS A 14 65.98 -2.91 -16.86
N PHE A 15 65.20 -2.42 -17.83
CA PHE A 15 64.98 -0.99 -18.05
C PHE A 15 64.37 -0.30 -16.81
N LEU A 16 63.30 -0.88 -16.24
CA LEU A 16 62.63 -0.32 -15.06
C LEU A 16 63.49 -0.34 -13.79
N HIS A 17 64.52 -1.20 -13.72
CA HIS A 17 65.47 -1.19 -12.59
C HIS A 17 66.60 -0.18 -12.77
N GLN A 18 66.85 0.28 -14.00
CA GLN A 18 67.89 1.24 -14.35
C GLN A 18 67.33 2.67 -14.52
N SER A 19 66.01 2.84 -14.45
CA SER A 19 65.37 4.15 -14.50
C SER A 19 65.65 4.96 -13.23
N GLU A 20 65.57 6.28 -13.34
CA GLU A 20 65.82 7.23 -12.24
C GLU A 20 64.99 6.95 -10.97
N ASN A 21 63.81 6.36 -11.13
CA ASN A 21 62.93 5.95 -10.02
C ASN A 21 62.65 4.44 -10.10
N PRO A 22 63.57 3.57 -9.66
CA PRO A 22 63.35 2.14 -9.70
C PRO A 22 62.22 1.74 -8.72
N PRO A 23 61.40 0.72 -9.04
CA PRO A 23 60.32 0.30 -8.17
C PRO A 23 60.86 -0.20 -6.83
N CYS A 24 60.62 0.58 -5.77
CA CYS A 24 60.95 0.20 -4.41
C CYS A 24 60.01 -0.93 -3.93
N TYR A 25 60.54 -1.87 -3.14
CA TYR A 25 59.80 -2.99 -2.52
C TYR A 25 59.37 -4.13 -3.44
N THR A 26 60.10 -4.39 -4.53
CA THR A 26 59.88 -5.60 -5.33
C THR A 26 61.21 -6.17 -5.80
N THR A 27 61.43 -7.47 -5.59
CA THR A 27 62.64 -8.14 -6.09
C THR A 27 62.63 -8.15 -7.62
N ARG A 28 63.82 -8.16 -8.24
CA ARG A 28 63.97 -8.24 -9.72
C ARG A 28 63.18 -9.40 -10.32
N ARG A 29 63.10 -10.54 -9.61
CA ARG A 29 62.28 -11.71 -9.98
C ARG A 29 60.79 -11.42 -9.89
N ALA A 30 60.31 -10.78 -8.83
CA ALA A 30 58.90 -10.40 -8.69
C ALA A 30 58.46 -9.37 -9.75
N LEU A 31 59.32 -8.39 -10.06
CA LEU A 31 59.08 -7.41 -11.12
C LEU A 31 58.97 -8.10 -12.48
N TRP A 32 59.88 -9.01 -12.77
CA TRP A 32 59.88 -9.79 -14.00
C TRP A 32 58.64 -10.67 -14.15
N LEU A 33 58.21 -11.36 -13.07
CA LEU A 33 56.96 -12.12 -13.08
C LEU A 33 55.74 -11.23 -13.28
N LYS A 34 55.73 -10.01 -12.72
CA LYS A 34 54.64 -9.05 -12.88
C LYS A 34 54.56 -8.51 -14.31
N VAL A 35 55.68 -8.04 -14.88
CA VAL A 35 55.79 -7.59 -16.28
C VAL A 35 55.41 -8.72 -17.23
N TRP A 36 55.88 -9.94 -16.98
CA TRP A 36 55.50 -11.10 -17.78
C TRP A 36 54.00 -11.37 -17.75
N ARG A 37 53.37 -11.36 -16.57
CA ARG A 37 51.92 -11.56 -16.44
C ARG A 37 51.13 -10.48 -17.19
N ILE A 38 51.58 -9.22 -17.13
CA ILE A 38 50.97 -8.10 -17.84
C ILE A 38 51.09 -8.31 -19.35
N LEU A 39 52.29 -8.60 -19.87
CA LEU A 39 52.50 -8.83 -21.30
C LEU A 39 51.73 -10.05 -21.83
N LYS A 40 51.63 -11.12 -21.03
CA LYS A 40 50.89 -12.33 -21.42
C LYS A 40 49.37 -12.08 -21.47
N ARG A 41 48.84 -11.18 -20.63
CA ARG A 41 47.39 -10.93 -20.49
C ARG A 41 46.90 -9.66 -21.16
N ASN A 42 47.82 -8.78 -21.52
CA ASN A 42 47.55 -7.40 -21.93
C ASN A 42 46.67 -6.63 -20.93
N GLN A 43 46.84 -6.89 -19.62
CA GLN A 43 46.09 -6.23 -18.55
C GLN A 43 46.98 -6.03 -17.31
N VAL A 44 46.79 -4.91 -16.62
CA VAL A 44 47.55 -4.56 -15.39
C VAL A 44 46.89 -5.04 -14.10
N ASN A 45 45.64 -5.50 -14.18
CA ASN A 45 44.86 -5.95 -13.02
C ASN A 45 45.33 -7.32 -12.53
N ASP A 46 45.33 -7.50 -11.21
CA ASP A 46 45.52 -8.81 -10.58
C ASP A 46 44.40 -9.76 -11.00
N LEU A 47 44.72 -11.06 -11.10
CA LEU A 47 43.68 -12.08 -11.16
C LEU A 47 42.86 -12.09 -9.88
N PRO A 48 41.60 -12.57 -9.94
CA PRO A 48 40.90 -13.01 -8.76
C PRO A 48 41.79 -13.99 -7.99
N ARG A 49 42.20 -13.59 -6.79
CA ARG A 49 42.99 -14.45 -5.91
C ARG A 49 42.10 -15.60 -5.47
N SER A 50 42.66 -16.80 -5.37
CA SER A 50 41.98 -17.93 -4.75
C SER A 50 41.71 -17.57 -3.28
N GLY A 51 40.45 -17.28 -2.96
CA GLY A 51 40.01 -17.10 -1.58
C GLY A 51 39.95 -18.43 -0.84
N ALA A 52 39.79 -18.38 0.48
CA ALA A 52 39.52 -19.57 1.27
C ALA A 52 38.28 -20.31 0.72
N PRO A 53 38.30 -21.65 0.65
CA PRO A 53 37.15 -22.43 0.18
C PRO A 53 35.92 -22.11 1.01
N ARG A 54 34.79 -21.86 0.34
CA ARG A 54 33.52 -21.54 1.01
C ARG A 54 32.99 -22.77 1.73
N THR A 55 32.99 -22.74 3.07
CA THR A 55 32.51 -23.85 3.92
C THR A 55 31.00 -23.84 4.16
N THR A 56 30.31 -22.75 3.85
CA THR A 56 28.94 -22.45 4.33
C THR A 56 27.98 -21.98 3.25
N ALA A 57 28.37 -22.04 1.97
CA ALA A 57 27.52 -21.68 0.84
C ALA A 57 27.71 -22.69 -0.30
N THR A 58 27.80 -23.97 0.05
CA THR A 58 27.71 -25.06 -0.92
C THR A 58 26.32 -25.04 -1.55
N THR A 59 26.19 -25.57 -2.76
CA THR A 59 24.88 -25.70 -3.44
C THR A 59 23.86 -26.41 -2.56
N GLU A 60 24.28 -27.45 -1.84
CA GLU A 60 23.47 -28.19 -0.89
C GLU A 60 22.97 -27.30 0.27
N TYR A 61 23.87 -26.54 0.90
CA TYR A 61 23.47 -25.61 1.97
C TYR A 61 22.52 -24.52 1.46
N LEU A 62 22.78 -23.96 0.28
CA LEU A 62 21.89 -22.97 -0.33
C LEU A 62 20.50 -23.56 -0.59
N GLN A 63 20.41 -24.80 -1.07
CA GLN A 63 19.15 -25.51 -1.24
C GLN A 63 18.45 -25.75 0.11
N ALA A 64 19.17 -26.13 1.16
CA ALA A 64 18.63 -26.31 2.50
C ALA A 64 18.08 -24.99 3.08
N VAL A 65 18.80 -23.88 2.91
CA VAL A 65 18.33 -22.53 3.28
C VAL A 65 17.08 -22.17 2.49
N LYS A 66 17.10 -22.34 1.15
CA LYS A 66 15.97 -22.06 0.26
C LYS A 66 14.73 -22.84 0.70
N LYS A 67 14.85 -24.15 0.88
CA LYS A 67 13.77 -25.03 1.37
C LYS A 67 13.22 -24.59 2.73
N THR A 68 14.03 -23.94 3.57
CA THR A 68 13.61 -23.52 4.92
C THR A 68 12.94 -22.14 4.93
N VAL A 69 13.26 -21.26 3.97
CA VAL A 69 12.84 -19.85 3.95
C VAL A 69 11.82 -19.54 2.87
N GLU A 70 11.96 -20.11 1.68
CA GLU A 70 11.15 -19.78 0.52
C GLU A 70 9.68 -20.17 0.74
N LEU A 71 8.78 -19.22 0.45
CA LEU A 71 7.32 -19.36 0.60
C LEU A 71 6.86 -19.83 2.00
N LYS A 72 7.68 -19.59 3.04
CA LYS A 72 7.38 -19.98 4.42
C LYS A 72 7.26 -18.77 5.35
N THR A 73 6.27 -18.82 6.23
CA THR A 73 6.09 -17.84 7.30
C THR A 73 6.92 -18.18 8.53
N ASN A 74 7.11 -17.20 9.42
CA ASN A 74 7.82 -17.36 10.70
C ASN A 74 9.28 -17.86 10.52
N ALA A 75 9.86 -17.60 9.35
CA ALA A 75 11.23 -17.96 8.98
C ALA A 75 12.22 -16.84 9.34
N SER A 76 12.28 -16.47 10.63
CA SER A 76 13.31 -15.55 11.11
C SER A 76 14.70 -16.16 10.91
N ILE A 77 15.74 -15.33 10.75
CA ILE A 77 17.12 -15.81 10.58
C ILE A 77 17.51 -16.75 11.72
N ARG A 78 17.11 -16.43 12.97
CA ARG A 78 17.35 -17.26 14.15
C ARG A 78 16.65 -18.62 14.05
N ASN A 79 15.36 -18.64 13.67
CA ASN A 79 14.60 -19.89 13.52
C ASN A 79 15.16 -20.77 12.40
N VAL A 80 15.55 -20.16 11.29
CA VAL A 80 16.17 -20.86 10.14
C VAL A 80 17.51 -21.46 10.56
N ASN A 81 18.36 -20.68 11.23
CA ASN A 81 19.64 -21.14 11.76
C ASN A 81 19.46 -22.32 12.73
N ALA A 82 18.49 -22.24 13.65
CA ALA A 82 18.18 -23.35 14.57
C ALA A 82 17.73 -24.62 13.83
N LYS A 83 16.90 -24.50 12.79
CA LYS A 83 16.46 -25.64 11.96
C LYS A 83 17.62 -26.27 11.21
N LEU A 84 18.49 -25.46 10.61
CA LEU A 84 19.67 -25.95 9.88
C LEU A 84 20.66 -26.64 10.80
N ARG A 85 20.87 -26.14 12.03
CA ARG A 85 21.69 -26.82 13.04
C ARG A 85 21.14 -28.19 13.42
N LYS A 86 19.82 -28.32 13.58
CA LYS A 86 19.17 -29.63 13.82
C LYS A 86 19.36 -30.61 12.66
N LEU A 87 19.53 -30.10 11.44
CA LEU A 87 19.84 -30.90 10.25
C LEU A 87 21.34 -31.19 10.10
N GLY A 88 22.18 -30.86 11.09
CA GLY A 88 23.61 -31.15 11.08
C GLY A 88 24.49 -30.08 10.42
N TYR A 89 23.92 -28.99 9.90
CA TYR A 89 24.71 -27.94 9.27
C TYR A 89 25.46 -27.09 10.31
N LYS A 90 26.77 -26.92 10.11
CA LYS A 90 27.57 -25.91 10.82
C LYS A 90 27.25 -24.52 10.26
N THR A 91 26.37 -23.78 10.92
CA THR A 91 25.84 -22.50 10.41
C THR A 91 25.74 -21.42 11.49
N SER A 92 25.73 -20.16 11.06
CA SER A 92 25.48 -18.97 11.88
C SER A 92 24.39 -18.09 11.28
N ASN A 93 23.89 -17.12 12.04
CA ASN A 93 22.91 -16.13 11.52
C ASN A 93 23.47 -15.40 10.28
N THR A 94 24.76 -15.05 10.30
CA THR A 94 25.45 -14.40 9.17
C THR A 94 25.53 -15.31 7.95
N SER A 95 25.73 -16.62 8.14
CA SER A 95 25.76 -17.60 7.04
C SER A 95 24.39 -17.69 6.35
N VAL A 96 23.32 -17.74 7.13
CA VAL A 96 21.94 -17.72 6.62
C VAL A 96 21.64 -16.41 5.88
N CYS A 97 22.09 -15.25 6.40
CA CYS A 97 21.95 -13.97 5.71
C CYS A 97 22.64 -13.98 4.34
N ARG A 98 23.90 -14.42 4.28
CA ARG A 98 24.67 -14.50 3.03
C ARG A 98 24.01 -15.42 2.02
N ALA A 99 23.57 -16.60 2.46
CA ALA A 99 22.85 -17.54 1.60
C ALA A 99 21.55 -16.95 1.03
N LYS A 100 20.77 -16.21 1.84
CA LYS A 100 19.58 -15.50 1.33
C LYS A 100 19.94 -14.45 0.27
N THR A 101 21.02 -13.70 0.46
CA THR A 101 21.52 -12.72 -0.51
C THR A 101 21.95 -13.39 -1.81
N GLU A 102 22.68 -14.50 -1.73
CA GLU A 102 23.13 -15.28 -2.88
C GLU A 102 21.95 -15.91 -3.64
N LEU A 103 20.95 -16.41 -2.93
CA LEU A 103 19.68 -16.89 -3.49
C LEU A 103 18.76 -15.77 -4.02
N LYS A 104 19.16 -14.50 -3.85
CA LYS A 104 18.37 -13.30 -4.22
C LYS A 104 16.97 -13.30 -3.59
N LEU A 105 16.81 -13.89 -2.41
CA LEU A 105 15.53 -13.95 -1.70
C LEU A 105 15.22 -12.60 -1.06
N LYS A 106 14.17 -11.94 -1.56
CA LYS A 106 13.64 -10.69 -0.98
C LYS A 106 12.62 -10.98 0.11
N TRP A 107 12.63 -10.17 1.15
CA TRP A 107 11.58 -10.20 2.16
C TRP A 107 10.38 -9.39 1.67
N TRP A 108 9.20 -9.99 1.74
CA TRP A 108 7.94 -9.36 1.38
C TRP A 108 7.02 -9.34 2.60
N LYS A 109 6.60 -8.15 3.02
CA LYS A 109 5.69 -7.99 4.15
C LYS A 109 4.34 -8.64 3.83
N ARG A 110 3.86 -9.49 4.74
CA ARG A 110 2.48 -9.99 4.68
C ARG A 110 1.50 -8.83 4.79
N GLN A 111 0.55 -8.84 3.87
CA GLN A 111 -0.46 -7.81 3.79
C GLN A 111 -1.69 -8.22 4.59
N THR A 112 -2.25 -7.28 5.35
CA THR A 112 -3.52 -7.49 6.06
C THR A 112 -4.68 -7.25 5.10
N VAL A 113 -5.61 -8.19 5.05
CA VAL A 113 -6.83 -8.13 4.25
C VAL A 113 -8.03 -8.49 5.13
N GLN A 114 -9.22 -8.08 4.72
CA GLN A 114 -10.46 -8.43 5.38
C GLN A 114 -10.64 -9.94 5.38
N LYS A 115 -11.03 -10.50 6.53
CA LYS A 115 -11.35 -11.92 6.65
C LYS A 115 -12.67 -12.20 5.91
N LEU A 116 -12.62 -13.13 4.95
CA LEU A 116 -13.76 -13.57 4.16
C LEU A 116 -14.06 -15.06 4.42
N THR A 117 -15.32 -15.39 4.64
CA THR A 117 -15.80 -16.78 4.65
C THR A 117 -15.94 -17.31 3.22
N ASN A 118 -16.00 -18.64 3.04
CA ASN A 118 -16.22 -19.24 1.72
C ASN A 118 -17.53 -18.75 1.08
N GLN A 119 -18.60 -18.63 1.88
CA GLN A 119 -19.87 -18.09 1.42
C GLN A 119 -19.74 -16.65 0.92
N GLN A 120 -18.98 -15.80 1.62
CA GLN A 120 -18.72 -14.42 1.20
C GLN A 120 -17.94 -14.38 -0.13
N LYS A 121 -16.97 -15.29 -0.34
CA LYS A 121 -16.24 -15.39 -1.61
C LYS A 121 -17.16 -15.79 -2.78
N ILE A 122 -18.04 -16.76 -2.56
CA ILE A 122 -19.04 -17.19 -3.57
C ILE A 122 -19.97 -16.03 -3.92
N GLN A 123 -20.49 -15.32 -2.91
CA GLN A 123 -21.33 -14.14 -3.09
C GLN A 123 -20.61 -13.03 -3.87
N ARG A 124 -19.33 -12.78 -3.55
CA ARG A 124 -18.47 -11.82 -4.28
C ARG A 124 -18.37 -12.17 -5.76
N ILE A 125 -18.12 -13.43 -6.11
CA ILE A 125 -18.03 -13.86 -7.51
C ILE A 125 -19.38 -13.69 -8.22
N PHE A 126 -20.46 -14.13 -7.58
CA PHE A 126 -21.81 -14.03 -8.16
C PHE A 126 -22.18 -12.59 -8.45
N ILE A 127 -22.06 -11.71 -7.45
CA ILE A 127 -22.38 -10.29 -7.58
C ILE A 127 -21.46 -9.63 -8.60
N ALA A 128 -20.18 -9.95 -8.62
CA ALA A 128 -19.26 -9.38 -9.60
C ALA A 128 -19.63 -9.74 -11.04
N LYS A 129 -20.08 -10.98 -11.30
CA LYS A 129 -20.61 -11.38 -12.61
C LYS A 129 -21.88 -10.59 -12.95
N GLN A 130 -22.81 -10.46 -12.00
CA GLN A 130 -24.07 -9.76 -12.22
C GLN A 130 -23.89 -8.27 -12.49
N LEU A 131 -23.08 -7.60 -11.68
CA LEU A 131 -22.77 -6.18 -11.86
C LEU A 131 -22.06 -5.93 -13.20
N ARG A 132 -21.09 -6.76 -13.58
CA ARG A 132 -20.44 -6.66 -14.90
C ARG A 132 -21.42 -6.86 -16.05
N LYS A 133 -22.38 -7.78 -15.92
CA LYS A 133 -23.43 -8.00 -16.94
C LYS A 133 -24.38 -6.80 -17.03
N LYS A 134 -24.83 -6.26 -15.89
CA LYS A 134 -25.83 -5.19 -15.78
C LYS A 134 -25.29 -3.81 -16.23
N TYR A 135 -24.07 -3.48 -15.84
CA TYR A 135 -23.47 -2.15 -16.07
C TYR A 135 -22.40 -2.13 -17.18
N GLY A 136 -21.94 -3.31 -17.61
CA GLY A 136 -21.11 -3.49 -18.79
C GLY A 136 -19.65 -3.04 -18.68
N THR A 137 -18.98 -2.85 -19.82
CA THR A 137 -17.53 -2.60 -19.97
C THR A 137 -17.25 -1.68 -21.16
N LYS A 138 -16.21 -0.83 -21.11
CA LYS A 138 -15.86 0.13 -22.19
C LYS A 138 -15.42 -0.46 -23.54
N LYS A 139 -15.18 -1.77 -23.69
CA LYS A 139 -14.66 -2.35 -24.96
C LYS A 139 -15.76 -2.66 -25.97
N GLY A 140 -15.62 -2.13 -27.19
CA GLY A 140 -16.30 -2.60 -28.41
C GLY A 140 -17.79 -2.25 -28.50
N GLY A 141 -18.15 -0.97 -28.31
CA GLY A 141 -19.56 -0.50 -28.45
C GLY A 141 -20.52 -1.03 -27.37
N LYS A 142 -20.00 -1.66 -26.31
CA LYS A 142 -20.81 -2.23 -25.23
C LYS A 142 -21.35 -1.16 -24.29
N ILE A 143 -22.51 -1.44 -23.70
CA ILE A 143 -23.14 -0.63 -22.65
C ILE A 143 -22.11 -0.31 -21.55
N PHE A 144 -21.99 0.96 -21.19
CA PHE A 144 -21.21 1.42 -20.04
C PHE A 144 -22.10 2.32 -19.19
N LYS A 145 -22.63 1.77 -18.10
CA LYS A 145 -23.53 2.47 -17.16
C LYS A 145 -22.85 2.88 -15.85
N TRP A 146 -21.56 2.61 -15.72
CA TRP A 146 -20.77 2.99 -14.54
C TRP A 146 -20.59 4.51 -14.44
N ASN A 147 -20.69 5.23 -15.57
CA ASN A 147 -20.71 6.68 -15.62
C ASN A 147 -21.95 7.30 -14.93
N CYS A 148 -23.03 6.54 -14.76
CA CYS A 148 -24.24 6.96 -14.05
C CYS A 148 -24.18 6.66 -12.54
N VAL A 149 -23.16 5.93 -12.05
CA VAL A 149 -23.11 5.52 -10.66
C VAL A 149 -22.59 6.66 -9.78
N LEU A 150 -23.33 6.93 -8.70
CA LEU A 150 -22.86 7.72 -7.56
C LEU A 150 -22.49 6.76 -6.44
N ASN A 151 -21.20 6.47 -6.29
CA ASN A 151 -20.67 5.61 -5.23
C ASN A 151 -20.40 6.47 -3.99
N THR A 152 -21.13 6.20 -2.91
CA THR A 152 -21.05 6.97 -1.65
C THR A 152 -20.63 6.09 -0.49
N ASP A 153 -20.02 6.71 0.52
CA ASP A 153 -19.64 6.03 1.75
C ASP A 153 -19.41 6.99 2.92
N PHE A 154 -19.38 6.44 4.14
CA PHE A 154 -18.87 7.10 5.34
C PHE A 154 -17.39 6.76 5.51
N SER A 155 -16.55 7.78 5.70
CA SER A 155 -15.15 7.54 5.98
C SER A 155 -14.95 6.91 7.36
N GLY A 156 -13.83 6.19 7.52
CA GLY A 156 -13.25 6.01 8.85
C GLY A 156 -12.88 7.36 9.49
N ALA A 157 -12.71 7.37 10.81
CA ALA A 157 -12.40 8.59 11.55
C ALA A 157 -11.04 9.20 11.17
N PHE A 158 -11.03 10.48 10.82
CA PHE A 158 -9.82 11.31 10.65
C PHE A 158 -9.45 11.93 12.00
N LYS A 159 -8.18 11.80 12.42
CA LYS A 159 -7.71 12.20 13.75
C LYS A 159 -6.81 13.43 13.65
N LEU A 160 -6.75 14.19 14.74
CA LEU A 160 -5.87 15.36 14.85
C LEU A 160 -4.37 15.02 14.82
N SER A 161 -3.98 13.92 15.47
CA SER A 161 -2.57 13.52 15.46
C SER A 161 -2.21 12.72 14.22
N PRO A 162 -0.95 12.80 13.78
CA PRO A 162 -0.48 12.09 12.61
C PRO A 162 -0.60 10.56 12.76
N GLN A 163 -0.99 9.91 11.66
CA GLN A 163 -0.89 8.44 11.53
C GLN A 163 0.51 8.05 11.07
N ASN A 164 1.46 8.08 12.00
CA ASN A 164 2.84 7.72 11.70
C ASN A 164 3.07 6.21 11.62
N ASN A 165 3.98 5.82 10.73
CA ASN A 165 4.47 4.45 10.69
C ASN A 165 5.49 4.28 11.82
N ARG A 166 5.11 3.58 12.89
CA ARG A 166 5.97 3.32 14.07
C ARG A 166 7.36 2.78 13.73
N HIS A 167 7.51 2.06 12.61
CA HIS A 167 8.81 1.52 12.20
C HIS A 167 9.78 2.59 11.69
N ASN A 168 9.28 3.75 11.27
CA ASN A 168 10.07 4.84 10.72
C ASN A 168 10.28 5.98 11.74
N GLU A 169 9.77 5.85 12.96
CA GLU A 169 9.95 6.83 14.05
C GLU A 169 11.23 6.58 14.88
N GLY A 170 12.02 5.58 14.51
CA GLY A 170 13.28 5.28 15.21
C GLY A 170 14.35 6.33 14.92
N VAL A 171 15.11 6.69 15.94
CA VAL A 171 16.26 7.61 15.84
C VAL A 171 17.55 6.80 16.00
N TYR A 172 18.54 7.09 15.17
CA TYR A 172 19.90 6.55 15.34
C TYR A 172 20.65 7.43 16.34
N ALA A 173 21.11 6.85 17.44
CA ALA A 173 21.95 7.50 18.45
C ALA A 173 22.91 6.46 19.07
N GLU A 174 24.04 6.92 19.60
CA GLU A 174 25.04 6.06 20.25
C GLU A 174 24.48 5.47 21.56
N SER A 175 23.77 6.29 22.34
CA SER A 175 23.02 5.86 23.52
C SER A 175 21.59 6.40 23.50
N SER A 176 20.68 5.69 24.16
CA SER A 176 19.33 6.21 24.42
C SER A 176 19.33 7.46 25.28
N LEU A 177 20.39 7.67 26.07
CA LEU A 177 20.55 8.84 26.95
C LEU A 177 20.83 10.12 26.16
N ASP A 178 21.45 10.01 24.98
CA ASP A 178 21.82 11.15 24.13
C ASP A 178 20.64 11.69 23.31
N ILE A 179 19.54 10.93 23.25
CA ILE A 179 18.35 11.29 22.49
C ILE A 179 17.57 12.36 23.27
N PRO A 180 17.37 13.58 22.75
CA PRO A 180 16.53 14.60 23.36
C PRO A 180 15.14 14.07 23.72
N TYR A 181 14.52 14.60 24.77
CA TYR A 181 13.23 14.11 25.26
C TYR A 181 12.15 14.11 24.18
N GLU A 182 12.16 15.14 23.33
CA GLU A 182 11.22 15.37 22.23
C GLU A 182 11.38 14.32 21.12
N LEU A 183 12.58 13.80 20.92
CA LEU A 183 12.88 12.73 19.96
C LEU A 183 12.69 11.33 20.57
N ARG A 184 12.73 11.24 21.91
CA ARG A 184 12.57 9.98 22.66
C ARG A 184 11.11 9.65 22.95
N THR A 185 10.25 10.67 23.07
CA THR A 185 8.87 10.51 23.54
C THR A 185 7.87 11.07 22.53
N ILE A 186 6.74 10.37 22.38
CA ILE A 186 5.60 10.83 21.60
C ILE A 186 4.40 10.85 22.53
N SER A 187 3.88 12.03 22.80
CA SER A 187 2.65 12.19 23.58
C SER A 187 1.46 11.70 22.74
N LYS A 188 0.64 10.80 23.32
CA LYS A 188 -0.57 10.29 22.67
C LYS A 188 -1.76 10.52 23.58
N GLN A 189 -2.69 11.34 23.13
CA GLN A 189 -3.94 11.53 23.84
C GLN A 189 -4.82 10.27 23.68
N LYS A 190 -5.26 9.69 24.79
CA LYS A 190 -6.00 8.41 24.84
C LYS A 190 -7.35 8.46 24.09
N PHE A 191 -8.01 9.62 24.08
CA PHE A 191 -9.29 9.86 23.42
C PHE A 191 -9.20 11.10 22.53
N GLN A 192 -8.39 11.02 21.47
CA GLN A 192 -8.29 12.11 20.52
C GLN A 192 -9.61 12.41 19.84
N LYS A 193 -9.86 13.70 19.66
CA LYS A 193 -10.93 14.17 18.79
C LYS A 193 -10.67 13.68 17.37
N SER A 194 -11.75 13.30 16.70
CA SER A 194 -11.74 12.82 15.33
C SER A 194 -13.01 13.23 14.64
N ILE A 195 -12.96 13.33 13.32
CA ILE A 195 -14.14 13.63 12.50
C ILE A 195 -14.46 12.49 11.54
N MET A 196 -15.74 12.24 11.36
CA MET A 196 -16.27 11.34 10.33
C MET A 196 -16.75 12.14 9.13
N LEU A 197 -16.40 11.69 7.94
CA LEU A 197 -16.79 12.32 6.68
C LEU A 197 -17.84 11.46 5.97
N TRP A 198 -18.69 12.10 5.18
CA TRP A 198 -19.52 11.44 4.18
C TRP A 198 -19.26 12.09 2.81
N GLY A 199 -19.15 11.27 1.79
CA GLY A 199 -18.98 11.76 0.43
C GLY A 199 -19.19 10.66 -0.58
N GLY A 200 -18.99 11.01 -1.84
CA GLY A 200 -19.11 10.12 -2.96
C GLY A 200 -18.22 10.52 -4.12
N ILE A 201 -18.20 9.63 -5.10
CA ILE A 201 -17.49 9.80 -6.36
C ILE A 201 -18.44 9.39 -7.49
N SER A 202 -18.39 10.17 -8.56
CA SER A 202 -19.13 9.93 -9.79
C SER A 202 -18.26 10.25 -11.01
N TYR A 203 -18.80 10.03 -12.21
CA TYR A 203 -18.13 10.42 -13.45
C TYR A 203 -18.03 11.94 -13.64
N LYS A 204 -18.79 12.72 -12.87
CA LYS A 204 -18.74 14.20 -12.84
C LYS A 204 -17.69 14.74 -11.87
N GLY A 205 -17.08 13.90 -11.05
CA GLY A 205 -16.15 14.31 -10.00
C GLY A 205 -16.54 13.77 -8.62
N LEU A 206 -15.89 14.30 -7.60
CA LEU A 206 -16.27 14.05 -6.21
C LEU A 206 -17.61 14.72 -5.86
N PHE A 207 -18.29 14.16 -4.88
CA PHE A 207 -19.56 14.64 -4.38
C PHE A 207 -19.57 14.69 -2.83
N PRO A 208 -19.95 15.81 -2.21
CA PRO A 208 -20.11 17.13 -2.84
C PRO A 208 -18.79 17.65 -3.43
N GLU A 209 -18.87 18.53 -4.44
CA GLU A 209 -17.72 18.96 -5.23
C GLU A 209 -16.65 19.67 -4.37
N GLN A 210 -17.09 20.62 -3.52
CA GLN A 210 -16.18 21.52 -2.81
C GLN A 210 -15.64 20.97 -1.49
N SER A 211 -16.37 20.05 -0.86
CA SER A 211 -16.00 19.48 0.45
C SER A 211 -16.81 18.21 0.71
N PRO A 212 -16.24 17.20 1.38
CA PRO A 212 -17.05 16.16 1.96
C PRO A 212 -17.95 16.75 3.05
N ILE A 213 -18.99 16.02 3.42
CA ILE A 213 -19.88 16.39 4.52
C ILE A 213 -19.25 15.95 5.84
N PHE A 214 -19.06 16.89 6.75
CA PHE A 214 -18.62 16.61 8.12
C PHE A 214 -19.81 16.09 8.94
N VAL A 215 -19.88 14.77 9.12
CA VAL A 215 -21.05 14.09 9.69
C VAL A 215 -21.33 14.52 11.12
N ASP A 216 -20.27 14.77 11.90
CA ASP A 216 -20.40 15.18 13.29
C ASP A 216 -21.03 16.57 13.42
N GLU A 217 -20.67 17.52 12.55
CA GLU A 217 -21.31 18.84 12.51
C GLU A 217 -22.79 18.73 12.19
N TRP A 218 -23.12 17.94 11.16
CA TRP A 218 -24.50 17.76 10.74
C TRP A 218 -25.35 17.09 11.83
N LEU A 219 -24.78 16.12 12.56
CA LEU A 219 -25.45 15.46 13.68
C LEU A 219 -25.77 16.42 14.83
N GLU A 220 -24.88 17.38 15.10
CA GLU A 220 -25.09 18.42 16.11
C GLU A 220 -26.12 19.45 15.67
N LEU A 221 -26.07 19.91 14.40
CA LEU A 221 -27.08 20.83 13.85
C LEU A 221 -28.50 20.25 13.84
N THR A 222 -28.60 18.92 13.68
CA THR A 222 -29.88 18.20 13.66
C THR A 222 -30.29 17.61 15.02
N ARG A 223 -29.55 17.95 16.07
CA ARG A 223 -29.85 17.51 17.44
C ARG A 223 -31.13 18.18 17.95
N PRO A 224 -32.11 17.41 18.46
CA PRO A 224 -33.26 17.99 19.15
C PRO A 224 -32.81 18.89 20.32
N LYS A 225 -33.45 20.05 20.50
CA LYS A 225 -33.07 21.01 21.54
C LYS A 225 -33.19 20.43 22.96
N ASP A 226 -34.09 19.47 23.14
CA ASP A 226 -34.41 18.87 24.45
C ASP A 226 -33.55 17.62 24.78
N THR A 227 -32.58 17.27 23.92
CA THR A 227 -31.69 16.14 24.19
C THR A 227 -30.56 16.54 25.14
N ASP A 228 -30.31 15.74 26.18
CA ASP A 228 -29.15 15.91 27.07
C ASP A 228 -27.86 15.99 26.25
N ARG A 229 -27.18 17.16 26.30
CA ARG A 229 -25.96 17.43 25.53
C ARG A 229 -24.82 16.48 25.88
N ARG A 230 -24.84 15.85 27.06
CA ARG A 230 -23.86 14.83 27.48
C ARG A 230 -24.04 13.49 26.77
N LYS A 231 -25.24 13.20 26.23
CA LYS A 231 -25.50 11.95 25.52
C LYS A 231 -24.98 12.01 24.09
N LYS A 232 -24.10 11.07 23.75
CA LYS A 232 -23.59 10.93 22.38
C LYS A 232 -24.73 10.73 21.40
N VAL A 233 -24.70 11.51 20.32
CA VAL A 233 -25.63 11.40 19.22
C VAL A 233 -25.08 10.39 18.21
N TYR A 234 -25.92 9.42 17.83
CA TYR A 234 -25.56 8.40 16.85
C TYR A 234 -26.26 8.64 15.53
N TYR A 235 -25.61 8.22 14.46
CA TYR A 235 -26.15 8.24 13.12
C TYR A 235 -27.11 7.04 12.94
N THR A 236 -28.41 7.25 13.17
CA THR A 236 -29.47 6.21 13.06
C THR A 236 -30.05 6.13 11.66
N GLY A 237 -30.89 5.13 11.39
CA GLY A 237 -31.58 5.01 10.10
C GLY A 237 -32.52 6.19 9.80
N ASP A 238 -33.24 6.71 10.79
CA ASP A 238 -34.09 7.91 10.62
C ASP A 238 -33.27 9.15 10.30
N ARG A 239 -32.11 9.30 10.95
CA ARG A 239 -31.19 10.40 10.66
C ARG A 239 -30.61 10.26 9.25
N TYR A 240 -30.20 9.07 8.85
CA TYR A 240 -29.75 8.83 7.48
C TYR A 240 -30.87 9.12 6.46
N ALA A 241 -32.10 8.71 6.73
CA ALA A 241 -33.25 8.99 5.87
C ALA A 241 -33.45 10.51 5.69
N LYS A 242 -33.44 11.26 6.80
CA LYS A 242 -33.54 12.73 6.77
C LYS A 242 -32.36 13.34 6.01
N PHE A 243 -31.14 12.88 6.28
CA PHE A 243 -29.93 13.33 5.59
C PHE A 243 -30.02 13.15 4.07
N ILE A 244 -30.47 11.97 3.62
CA ILE A 244 -30.66 11.67 2.20
C ILE A 244 -31.68 12.61 1.57
N GLN A 245 -32.82 12.81 2.24
CA GLN A 245 -33.92 13.62 1.70
C GLN A 245 -33.63 15.12 1.70
N THR A 246 -32.87 15.64 2.67
CA THR A 246 -32.67 17.08 2.82
C THR A 246 -31.34 17.55 2.25
N ILE A 247 -30.23 16.88 2.60
CA ILE A 247 -28.89 17.35 2.24
C ILE A 247 -28.44 16.73 0.92
N VAL A 248 -28.52 15.41 0.81
CA VAL A 248 -28.01 14.70 -0.37
C VAL A 248 -28.86 14.98 -1.60
N ALA A 249 -30.19 14.96 -1.48
CA ALA A 249 -31.09 15.23 -2.60
C ALA A 249 -30.85 16.62 -3.21
N ASP A 250 -30.84 17.67 -2.37
CA ASP A 250 -30.65 19.06 -2.81
C ASP A 250 -29.28 19.26 -3.47
N LYS A 251 -28.21 18.80 -2.82
CA LYS A 251 -26.85 18.91 -3.37
C LYS A 251 -26.67 18.10 -4.65
N ALA A 252 -27.16 16.86 -4.68
CA ALA A 252 -27.02 16.02 -5.86
C ALA A 252 -27.80 16.59 -7.05
N ALA A 253 -28.98 17.17 -6.83
CA ALA A 253 -29.76 17.79 -7.90
C ALA A 253 -29.02 19.00 -8.50
N LYS A 254 -28.37 19.81 -7.64
CA LYS A 254 -27.58 20.99 -8.06
C LYS A 254 -26.27 20.62 -8.75
N GLU A 255 -25.50 19.69 -8.19
CA GLU A 255 -24.13 19.40 -8.61
C GLU A 255 -24.06 18.29 -9.67
N LEU A 256 -24.97 17.31 -9.60
CA LEU A 256 -24.96 16.12 -10.46
C LEU A 256 -26.14 16.08 -11.45
N GLY A 257 -27.10 17.01 -11.36
CA GLY A 257 -28.23 17.15 -12.27
C GLY A 257 -29.37 16.19 -11.97
N ASP A 258 -30.06 15.72 -13.01
CA ASP A 258 -31.25 14.88 -12.86
C ASP A 258 -30.96 13.54 -12.16
N LEU A 259 -31.47 13.41 -10.93
CA LEU A 259 -31.27 12.25 -10.07
C LEU A 259 -31.84 10.95 -10.65
N ARG A 260 -32.79 11.04 -11.58
CA ARG A 260 -33.36 9.87 -12.28
C ARG A 260 -32.31 9.17 -13.13
N ASN A 261 -31.30 9.91 -13.59
CA ASN A 261 -30.20 9.39 -14.39
C ASN A 261 -29.06 8.81 -13.53
N LEU A 262 -29.11 8.99 -12.21
CA LEU A 262 -28.09 8.48 -11.30
C LEU A 262 -28.48 7.12 -10.73
N VAL A 263 -27.48 6.26 -10.59
CA VAL A 263 -27.58 4.98 -9.89
C VAL A 263 -26.89 5.14 -8.55
N PHE A 264 -27.66 5.24 -7.48
CA PHE A 264 -27.12 5.39 -6.14
C PHE A 264 -26.49 4.09 -5.65
N GLN A 265 -25.32 4.18 -5.03
CA GLN A 265 -24.70 3.05 -4.34
C GLN A 265 -24.12 3.48 -2.99
N ASP A 266 -24.38 2.66 -1.98
CA ASP A 266 -23.96 2.80 -0.58
C ASP A 266 -23.58 1.43 0.01
N ASP A 267 -23.02 1.41 1.21
CA ASP A 267 -22.51 0.21 1.89
C ASP A 267 -23.60 -0.53 2.69
N GLN A 268 -23.26 -1.65 3.31
CA GLN A 268 -24.23 -2.49 4.03
C GLN A 268 -24.38 -2.17 5.52
N ASP A 269 -24.04 -0.95 5.92
CA ASP A 269 -24.26 -0.56 7.30
C ASP A 269 -25.74 -0.66 7.67
N ARG A 270 -26.02 -1.28 8.83
CA ARG A 270 -27.35 -1.47 9.39
C ARG A 270 -28.21 -0.22 9.30
N LYS A 271 -27.64 0.97 9.57
CA LYS A 271 -28.38 2.24 9.53
C LYS A 271 -28.94 2.55 8.13
N GLN A 272 -28.22 2.18 7.08
CA GLN A 272 -28.61 2.37 5.68
C GLN A 272 -29.58 1.28 5.17
N ARG A 273 -29.82 0.26 5.99
CA ARG A 273 -30.66 -0.91 5.65
C ARG A 273 -31.97 -0.97 6.43
N MET A 274 -32.20 -0.01 7.31
CA MET A 274 -33.51 0.19 7.92
C MET A 274 -34.55 0.56 6.86
N HIS A 275 -35.81 0.16 7.08
CA HIS A 275 -36.90 0.41 6.14
C HIS A 275 -37.05 1.90 5.80
N VAL A 276 -36.97 2.77 6.82
CA VAL A 276 -37.03 4.24 6.67
C VAL A 276 -35.94 4.79 5.75
N ALA A 277 -34.70 4.30 5.90
CA ALA A 277 -33.54 4.68 5.08
C ALA A 277 -33.71 4.21 3.63
N LEU A 278 -34.09 2.95 3.43
CA LEU A 278 -34.31 2.40 2.08
C LEU A 278 -35.44 3.14 1.35
N ASN A 279 -36.51 3.49 2.05
CA ASN A 279 -37.61 4.27 1.47
C ASN A 279 -37.17 5.69 1.12
N ALA A 280 -36.37 6.34 1.97
CA ALA A 280 -35.82 7.66 1.68
C ALA A 280 -34.95 7.66 0.43
N VAL A 281 -34.03 6.69 0.30
CA VAL A 281 -33.20 6.57 -0.90
C VAL A 281 -34.07 6.30 -2.14
N LYS A 282 -35.06 5.41 -2.07
CA LYS A 282 -35.98 5.14 -3.20
C LYS A 282 -36.78 6.37 -3.66
N ARG A 283 -37.13 7.27 -2.73
CA ARG A 283 -37.84 8.51 -3.06
C ARG A 283 -36.94 9.53 -3.76
N VAL A 284 -35.65 9.56 -3.42
CA VAL A 284 -34.67 10.50 -3.98
C VAL A 284 -34.03 9.98 -5.27
N PHE A 285 -33.66 8.71 -5.30
CA PHE A 285 -32.97 8.05 -6.40
C PHE A 285 -33.83 6.90 -6.93
N ILE A 286 -34.34 7.05 -8.15
CA ILE A 286 -35.13 6.01 -8.82
C ILE A 286 -34.28 4.75 -9.04
N ASN A 287 -33.02 4.93 -9.42
CA ASN A 287 -32.09 3.84 -9.67
C ASN A 287 -31.11 3.68 -8.51
N ARG A 288 -30.91 2.44 -8.07
CA ARG A 288 -29.98 2.09 -7.00
C ARG A 288 -29.38 0.71 -7.24
N ILE A 289 -28.13 0.52 -6.83
CA ILE A 289 -27.57 -0.84 -6.73
C ILE A 289 -28.29 -1.58 -5.61
N GLU A 290 -28.84 -2.75 -5.92
CA GLU A 290 -29.69 -3.47 -4.99
C GLU A 290 -28.92 -3.84 -3.73
N SER A 291 -29.57 -3.79 -2.56
CA SER A 291 -28.90 -4.07 -1.30
C SER A 291 -28.21 -5.44 -1.34
N LYS A 292 -28.90 -6.49 -1.82
CA LYS A 292 -28.29 -7.82 -1.93
C LYS A 292 -26.95 -7.83 -2.70
N ASP A 293 -26.77 -6.93 -3.67
CA ASP A 293 -25.53 -6.81 -4.45
C ASP A 293 -24.42 -6.09 -3.65
N CYS A 294 -24.78 -5.22 -2.70
CA CYS A 294 -23.81 -4.59 -1.79
C CYS A 294 -23.33 -5.52 -0.65
N ASN A 295 -23.99 -6.68 -0.40
CA ASN A 295 -23.66 -7.62 0.72
C ASN A 295 -22.33 -8.35 0.59
N ALA A 296 -21.70 -8.34 -0.58
CA ALA A 296 -20.48 -9.10 -0.84
C ALA A 296 -19.19 -8.50 -0.23
N LYS A 297 -19.25 -7.49 0.64
CA LYS A 297 -18.04 -6.81 1.18
C LYS A 297 -17.09 -6.34 0.08
N LEU A 298 -17.61 -5.66 -0.94
CA LEU A 298 -16.86 -5.23 -2.15
C LEU A 298 -16.15 -3.88 -2.00
N ALA A 299 -15.69 -3.52 -0.79
CA ALA A 299 -15.01 -2.23 -0.55
C ALA A 299 -13.77 -2.06 -1.46
N ASP A 300 -13.06 -3.15 -1.74
CA ASP A 300 -11.91 -3.20 -2.66
C ASP A 300 -12.26 -2.97 -4.15
N VAL A 301 -13.55 -2.94 -4.49
CA VAL A 301 -14.03 -2.59 -5.84
C VAL A 301 -14.39 -1.11 -5.92
N TRP A 302 -15.03 -0.57 -4.89
CA TRP A 302 -15.63 0.75 -4.93
C TRP A 302 -14.59 1.88 -4.87
N PRO A 303 -14.62 2.86 -5.80
CA PRO A 303 -13.58 3.88 -5.90
C PRO A 303 -13.59 4.91 -4.76
N ILE A 304 -14.67 5.09 -4.01
CA ILE A 304 -14.71 6.00 -2.86
C ILE A 304 -13.67 5.62 -1.78
N GLU A 305 -13.35 4.33 -1.66
CA GLU A 305 -12.31 3.83 -0.75
C GLU A 305 -10.91 4.26 -1.20
N ASN A 306 -10.70 4.41 -2.52
CA ASN A 306 -9.47 4.98 -3.05
C ASN A 306 -9.36 6.48 -2.71
N VAL A 307 -10.47 7.21 -2.76
CA VAL A 307 -10.52 8.63 -2.38
C VAL A 307 -10.18 8.77 -0.90
N TRP A 308 -10.78 7.96 -0.01
CA TRP A 308 -10.43 7.95 1.41
C TRP A 308 -8.97 7.57 1.67
N GLY A 309 -8.45 6.58 0.94
CA GLY A 309 -7.05 6.17 1.03
C GLY A 309 -6.09 7.29 0.63
N ALA A 310 -6.33 7.92 -0.52
CA ALA A 310 -5.52 9.03 -1.03
C ALA A 310 -5.60 10.26 -0.11
N LEU A 311 -6.78 10.60 0.40
CA LEU A 311 -6.96 11.71 1.34
C LEU A 311 -6.17 11.48 2.64
N LYS A 312 -6.20 10.26 3.19
CA LYS A 312 -5.40 9.90 4.38
C LYS A 312 -3.89 9.96 4.12
N GLU A 313 -3.45 9.54 2.92
CA GLU A 313 -2.04 9.61 2.57
C GLU A 313 -1.57 11.06 2.38
N ASN A 314 -2.38 11.92 1.75
CA ASN A 314 -2.04 13.34 1.55
C ASN A 314 -1.94 14.13 2.88
N LEU A 315 -2.73 13.73 3.87
CA LEU A 315 -2.74 14.31 5.23
C LEU A 315 -1.76 13.60 6.17
N ARG A 316 -1.03 12.59 5.69
CA ARG A 316 -0.13 11.79 6.52
C ARG A 316 1.01 12.63 7.09
N GLY A 317 1.30 12.42 8.37
CA GLY A 317 2.37 13.13 9.07
C GLY A 317 2.01 14.54 9.54
N ARG A 318 0.83 15.07 9.18
CA ARG A 318 0.35 16.36 9.68
C ARG A 318 -0.22 16.22 11.10
N GLU A 319 0.05 17.22 11.92
CA GLU A 319 -0.52 17.39 13.26
C GLU A 319 -1.39 18.64 13.29
N TYR A 320 -2.51 18.55 14.01
CA TYR A 320 -3.51 19.61 14.07
C TYR A 320 -3.82 19.96 15.52
N ASP A 321 -3.85 21.26 15.82
CA ASP A 321 -4.18 21.76 17.16
C ASP A 321 -5.68 21.61 17.45
N ASN A 322 -6.50 21.70 16.40
CA ASN A 322 -7.96 21.68 16.53
C ASN A 322 -8.65 21.09 15.28
N ILE A 323 -9.95 20.82 15.45
CA ILE A 323 -10.77 20.21 14.39
C ILE A 323 -10.91 21.11 13.17
N GLU A 324 -10.94 22.43 13.32
CA GLU A 324 -11.16 23.36 12.20
C GLU A 324 -9.96 23.36 11.24
N GLN A 325 -8.73 23.37 11.78
CA GLN A 325 -7.53 23.21 10.96
C GLN A 325 -7.55 21.89 10.15
N LEU A 326 -7.94 20.78 10.79
CA LEU A 326 -8.07 19.48 10.13
C LEU A 326 -9.13 19.54 9.01
N LYS A 327 -10.28 20.17 9.25
CA LYS A 327 -11.35 20.31 8.25
C LYS A 327 -10.89 21.14 7.06
N ASP A 328 -10.19 22.23 7.29
CA ASP A 328 -9.73 23.11 6.22
C ASP A 328 -8.70 22.42 5.33
N ASP A 329 -7.79 21.65 5.91
CA ASP A 329 -6.87 20.83 5.15
C ASP A 329 -7.57 19.70 4.38
N ILE A 330 -8.58 19.06 4.97
CA ILE A 330 -9.42 18.09 4.26
C ILE A 330 -10.09 18.72 3.04
N LYS A 331 -10.67 19.93 3.17
CA LYS A 331 -11.27 20.66 2.04
C LYS A 331 -10.23 20.95 0.96
N LYS A 332 -9.05 21.46 1.34
CA LYS A 332 -7.95 21.75 0.42
C LYS A 332 -7.47 20.51 -0.33
N GLU A 333 -7.38 19.36 0.33
CA GLU A 333 -6.99 18.11 -0.34
C GLU A 333 -8.13 17.51 -1.18
N TRP A 334 -9.38 17.67 -0.77
CA TRP A 334 -10.57 17.18 -1.49
C TRP A 334 -10.73 17.82 -2.86
N ILE A 335 -10.56 19.15 -2.97
CA ILE A 335 -10.72 19.85 -4.25
C ILE A 335 -9.62 19.53 -5.27
N LYS A 336 -8.51 18.91 -4.85
CA LYS A 336 -7.43 18.50 -5.75
C LYS A 336 -7.78 17.29 -6.61
N PHE A 337 -8.83 16.56 -6.27
CA PHE A 337 -9.30 15.42 -7.06
C PHE A 337 -9.99 15.91 -8.32
N SER A 338 -9.25 15.94 -9.43
CA SER A 338 -9.82 16.33 -10.72
C SER A 338 -10.93 15.38 -11.19
N VAL A 339 -11.85 15.92 -12.01
CA VAL A 339 -12.89 15.13 -12.68
C VAL A 339 -12.27 13.98 -13.50
N SER A 340 -11.16 14.23 -14.20
CA SER A 340 -10.45 13.20 -14.97
C SER A 340 -9.95 12.05 -14.09
N LEU A 341 -9.37 12.36 -12.94
CA LEU A 341 -8.97 11.33 -11.97
C LEU A 341 -10.17 10.52 -11.48
N CYS A 342 -11.30 11.17 -11.20
CA CYS A 342 -12.51 10.49 -10.78
C CYS A 342 -13.04 9.53 -11.87
N GLN A 343 -13.05 9.97 -13.12
CA GLN A 343 -13.44 9.15 -14.27
C GLN A 343 -12.53 7.92 -14.42
N GLN A 344 -11.21 8.11 -14.30
CA GLN A 344 -10.24 7.00 -14.32
C GLN A 344 -10.51 5.98 -13.21
N MET A 345 -10.86 6.43 -11.99
CA MET A 345 -11.22 5.53 -10.90
C MET A 345 -12.52 4.76 -11.18
N MET A 346 -13.56 5.44 -11.68
CA MET A 346 -14.83 4.82 -12.06
C MET A 346 -14.66 3.80 -13.20
N ASP A 347 -13.79 4.10 -14.16
CA ASP A 347 -13.48 3.22 -15.30
C ASP A 347 -12.82 1.90 -14.91
N LYS A 348 -12.17 1.86 -13.74
CA LYS A 348 -11.54 0.64 -13.23
C LYS A 348 -12.52 -0.33 -12.58
N ILE A 349 -13.75 0.08 -12.25
CA ILE A 349 -14.75 -0.79 -11.58
C ILE A 349 -14.94 -2.13 -12.31
N PRO A 350 -15.17 -2.20 -13.64
CA PRO A 350 -15.36 -3.48 -14.33
C PRO A 350 -14.11 -4.37 -14.30
N ALA A 351 -12.92 -3.78 -14.34
CA ALA A 351 -11.65 -4.51 -14.26
C ALA A 351 -11.43 -5.08 -12.85
N ARG A 352 -11.74 -4.30 -11.81
CA ARG A 352 -11.75 -4.74 -10.41
C ARG A 352 -12.72 -5.89 -10.20
N LEU A 353 -13.95 -5.79 -10.70
CA LEU A 353 -14.92 -6.89 -10.65
C LEU A 353 -14.43 -8.14 -11.38
N LYS A 354 -13.73 -8.00 -12.51
CA LYS A 354 -13.07 -9.13 -13.18
C LYS A 354 -12.01 -9.75 -12.28
N LEU A 355 -11.18 -8.95 -11.62
CA LEU A 355 -10.15 -9.43 -10.71
C LEU A 355 -10.75 -10.19 -9.52
N VAL A 356 -11.90 -9.76 -9.00
CA VAL A 356 -12.63 -10.51 -7.95
C VAL A 356 -12.99 -11.91 -8.44
N ILE A 357 -13.46 -12.03 -9.68
CA ILE A 357 -13.82 -13.33 -10.29
C ILE A 357 -12.55 -14.19 -10.48
N ASP A 358 -11.51 -13.61 -11.07
CA ASP A 358 -10.27 -14.31 -11.38
C ASP A 358 -9.53 -14.78 -10.12
N GLN A 359 -9.63 -14.03 -9.01
CA GLN A 359 -9.05 -14.38 -7.72
C GLN A 359 -9.96 -15.25 -6.84
N GLY A 360 -11.02 -15.86 -7.39
CA GLY A 360 -11.89 -16.77 -6.65
C GLY A 360 -12.61 -16.09 -5.48
N GLY A 361 -13.02 -14.83 -5.65
CA GLY A 361 -13.75 -14.06 -4.65
C GLY A 361 -12.89 -13.54 -3.50
N ASN A 362 -11.57 -13.70 -3.55
CA ASN A 362 -10.67 -13.08 -2.57
C ASN A 362 -10.68 -11.54 -2.68
N GLN A 363 -10.06 -10.88 -1.70
CA GLN A 363 -9.88 -9.45 -1.74
C GLN A 363 -8.83 -9.09 -2.79
N ILE A 364 -9.17 -8.15 -3.67
CA ILE A 364 -8.31 -7.67 -4.74
C ILE A 364 -7.44 -6.52 -4.26
N ARG A 365 -6.34 -6.30 -5.00
CA ARG A 365 -5.49 -5.12 -4.87
C ARG A 365 -5.07 -4.70 -6.26
N GLU A 366 -5.01 -3.39 -6.52
CA GLU A 366 -4.27 -2.89 -7.67
C GLU A 366 -2.78 -3.13 -7.41
N HIS A 367 -2.08 -3.69 -8.40
CA HIS A 367 -0.63 -3.88 -8.39
C HIS A 367 0.08 -2.61 -8.80
#